data_AF-A0A758AMZ8-F1
#
_entry.id   AF-A0A758AMZ8-F1
#
_cell.length_a   1.000
_cell.length_b   1.000
_cell.length_c   1.000
_cell.angle_alpha   90.00
_cell.angle_beta   90.00
_cell.angle_gamma   90.00
#
_symmetry.space_group_name_H-M   'P 1'
#
loop_
_entity.id
_entity.type
_entity.pdbx_description
1 polymer ?
#
loop_
_entity_poly.entity_id
_entity_poly.type
_entity_poly.pdbx_seq_one_letter_code
_entity_poly.pdbx_strand_id
1 'polypeptide(L)'
;MIKRLLNTKVLILSGAFMFLAVSGSARAVLDWSYCDANGNVAIQDINIKGGRYYAGDELQRVTVPVSYTCHTSFKTYGPEYRATLNLYSLGNLVTIFKDNGLGMDIIAQEGSQAPVTFTWKEIKAGFSGWSSSKVFGQWMDQNKTYTLSGTLTFRIFVYEVFTSNFRNINIPANTINILPYEPSSYGPPSVPFKRLIISAFNIRFVPDNSGRVIISPSVVNLGHFYTEYKETMVPREVPFTVTAQQNIGTDTPFVAPLAIEFRTNGLTLADADSTVILKNTKGEDNGFRLSVVDESGASVKFNIKADMGSINLDNGSGGRIIKQYRAKVEPIPGVVIKTGNFSAAMTVVVTYI
;
A
#
# COMPACT_ATOMS: atom_id res chain seq x y z
N MET A 1 62.32 27.29 -49.55
CA MET A 1 61.75 27.74 -48.26
C MET A 1 60.28 27.32 -48.02
N ILE A 2 59.58 26.71 -48.98
CA ILE A 2 58.13 26.36 -48.87
C ILE A 2 57.87 25.01 -48.16
N LYS A 3 58.78 24.03 -48.26
CA LYS A 3 58.59 22.69 -47.63
C LYS A 3 58.65 22.68 -46.09
N ARG A 4 59.24 23.71 -45.45
CA ARG A 4 59.39 23.77 -43.98
C ARG A 4 58.18 24.42 -43.28
N LEU A 5 57.39 25.24 -44.00
CA LEU A 5 56.18 25.90 -43.48
C LEU A 5 54.95 24.98 -43.48
N LEU A 6 54.83 24.05 -44.44
CA LEU A 6 53.75 23.06 -44.48
C LEU A 6 53.84 22.03 -43.34
N ASN A 7 55.05 21.64 -42.94
CA ASN A 7 55.24 20.61 -41.91
C ASN A 7 54.87 21.11 -40.50
N THR A 8 55.03 22.41 -40.24
CA THR A 8 54.77 23.00 -38.92
C THR A 8 53.27 23.29 -38.71
N LYS A 9 52.53 23.65 -39.77
CA LYS A 9 51.06 23.81 -39.69
C LYS A 9 50.31 22.49 -39.57
N VAL A 10 50.82 21.41 -40.19
CA VAL A 10 50.23 20.06 -40.05
C VAL A 10 50.46 19.48 -38.65
N LEU A 11 51.62 19.75 -38.03
CA LEU A 11 51.91 19.32 -36.66
C LEU A 11 51.03 20.03 -35.60
N ILE A 12 50.73 21.31 -35.82
CA ILE A 12 49.88 22.09 -34.89
C ILE A 12 48.41 21.67 -35.05
N LEU A 13 47.96 21.34 -36.27
CA LEU A 13 46.61 20.83 -36.51
C LEU A 13 46.42 19.40 -35.95
N SER A 14 47.43 18.54 -36.03
CA SER A 14 47.37 17.19 -35.45
C SER A 14 47.48 17.19 -33.92
N GLY A 15 48.23 18.11 -33.33
CA GLY A 15 48.25 18.36 -31.88
C GLY A 15 46.89 18.85 -31.35
N ALA A 16 46.27 19.82 -32.02
CA ALA A 16 44.94 20.31 -31.64
C ALA A 16 43.84 19.25 -31.78
N PHE A 17 43.92 18.38 -32.79
CA PHE A 17 43.00 17.24 -32.95
C PHE A 17 43.18 16.18 -31.86
N MET A 18 44.41 15.90 -31.42
CA MET A 18 44.66 15.01 -30.28
C MET A 18 44.12 15.60 -28.96
N PHE A 19 44.31 16.89 -28.70
CA PHE A 19 43.79 17.53 -27.48
C PHE A 19 42.25 17.55 -27.45
N LEU A 20 41.57 17.74 -28.59
CA LEU A 20 40.11 17.68 -28.67
C LEU A 20 39.56 16.23 -28.57
N ALA A 21 40.27 15.24 -29.11
CA ALA A 21 39.89 13.83 -29.01
C ALA A 21 40.05 13.25 -27.59
N VAL A 22 41.08 13.69 -26.83
CA VAL A 22 41.30 13.25 -25.44
C VAL A 22 40.34 13.96 -24.47
N SER A 23 39.94 15.21 -24.76
CA SER A 23 38.93 15.94 -23.99
C SER A 23 37.52 15.37 -24.17
N GLY A 24 37.20 14.86 -25.37
CA GLY A 24 35.91 14.22 -25.67
C GLY A 24 35.79 12.80 -25.12
N SER A 25 36.89 12.02 -25.17
CA SER A 25 36.90 10.64 -24.67
C SER A 25 36.82 10.55 -23.15
N ALA A 26 37.36 11.51 -22.39
CA ALA A 26 37.23 11.50 -20.93
C ALA A 26 35.84 11.92 -20.42
N ARG A 27 35.08 12.73 -21.18
CA ARG A 27 33.64 12.95 -20.92
C ARG A 27 32.80 11.71 -21.24
N ALA A 28 33.21 10.91 -22.22
CA ALA A 28 32.46 9.74 -22.67
C ALA A 28 32.47 8.53 -21.70
N VAL A 29 33.41 8.44 -20.75
CA VAL A 29 33.52 7.25 -19.88
C VAL A 29 32.73 7.38 -18.57
N LEU A 30 32.60 8.58 -17.98
CA LEU A 30 31.69 8.80 -16.84
C LEU A 30 30.24 8.49 -17.22
N ASP A 31 29.88 8.84 -18.45
CA ASP A 31 28.56 8.66 -19.04
C ASP A 31 28.12 7.20 -19.12
N TRP A 32 29.06 6.25 -19.08
CA TRP A 32 28.75 4.81 -19.09
C TRP A 32 28.45 4.22 -17.73
N SER A 33 28.54 5.02 -16.66
CA SER A 33 28.14 4.57 -15.33
C SER A 33 26.64 4.75 -15.13
N TYR A 34 25.99 3.75 -14.54
CA TYR A 34 24.55 3.80 -14.25
C TYR A 34 24.20 2.94 -13.03
N CYS A 35 23.01 3.16 -12.47
CA CYS A 35 22.42 2.24 -11.51
C CYS A 35 21.06 1.75 -12.00
N ASP A 36 20.88 0.45 -12.02
CA ASP A 36 19.61 -0.19 -12.27
C ASP A 36 18.90 -0.49 -10.96
N ALA A 37 17.74 0.13 -10.75
CA ALA A 37 16.86 -0.23 -9.64
C ALA A 37 16.26 -1.62 -9.89
N ASN A 38 16.31 -2.45 -8.86
CA ASN A 38 15.73 -3.79 -8.85
C ASN A 38 14.45 -3.76 -8.00
N GLY A 39 13.30 -3.88 -8.67
CA GLY A 39 12.00 -4.03 -8.03
C GLY A 39 11.06 -2.82 -8.15
N ASN A 40 10.00 -2.85 -7.34
CA ASN A 40 8.93 -1.85 -7.29
C ASN A 40 8.63 -1.51 -5.83
N VAL A 41 8.46 -0.23 -5.55
CA VAL A 41 7.96 0.29 -4.28
C VAL A 41 6.44 0.17 -4.28
N ALA A 42 5.93 -0.89 -3.63
CA ALA A 42 4.52 -1.07 -3.40
C ALA A 42 4.08 -0.34 -2.13
N ILE A 43 3.35 0.76 -2.29
CA ILE A 43 2.61 1.42 -1.21
C ILE A 43 1.18 0.89 -1.27
N GLN A 44 0.65 0.41 -0.15
CA GLN A 44 -0.73 -0.05 -0.05
C GLN A 44 -1.70 1.13 -0.06
N ASP A 45 -2.95 0.88 -0.46
CA ASP A 45 -4.03 1.87 -0.28
C ASP A 45 -4.12 2.28 1.20
N ILE A 46 -4.33 3.57 1.44
CA ILE A 46 -4.36 4.17 2.77
C ILE A 46 -5.80 4.59 3.08
N ASN A 47 -6.42 3.96 4.06
CA ASN A 47 -7.75 4.30 4.55
C ASN A 47 -7.63 5.12 5.84
N ILE A 48 -8.08 6.38 5.81
CA ILE A 48 -7.98 7.35 6.89
C ILE A 48 -9.40 7.75 7.31
N LYS A 49 -9.61 7.98 8.61
CA LYS A 49 -10.87 8.53 9.11
C LYS A 49 -11.17 9.90 8.46
N GLY A 50 -12.39 10.18 8.06
CA GLY A 50 -12.79 11.53 7.61
C GLY A 50 -12.86 12.53 8.77
N GLY A 51 -12.66 13.81 8.49
CA GLY A 51 -12.67 14.85 9.53
C GLY A 51 -11.79 16.04 9.22
N ARG A 52 -11.57 16.88 10.24
CA ARG A 52 -10.69 18.06 10.16
C ARG A 52 -9.27 17.69 10.54
N TYR A 53 -8.33 18.13 9.73
CA TYR A 53 -6.90 17.87 9.88
C TYR A 53 -6.10 19.18 9.96
N TYR A 54 -5.05 19.17 10.77
CA TYR A 54 -4.16 20.30 10.99
C TYR A 54 -2.82 20.09 10.33
N ALA A 55 -2.16 21.19 9.95
CA ALA A 55 -0.84 21.14 9.35
C ALA A 55 0.16 20.44 10.30
N GLY A 56 0.87 19.43 9.78
CA GLY A 56 1.81 18.61 10.52
C GLY A 56 1.27 17.25 10.96
N ASP A 57 -0.06 17.04 10.94
CA ASP A 57 -0.66 15.74 11.29
C ASP A 57 -0.11 14.64 10.37
N GLU A 58 0.53 13.63 10.96
CA GLU A 58 1.07 12.49 10.22
C GLU A 58 -0.07 11.51 9.92
N LEU A 59 -0.29 11.24 8.63
CA LEU A 59 -1.36 10.38 8.15
C LEU A 59 -0.89 8.93 7.99
N GLN A 60 0.33 8.76 7.48
CA GLN A 60 0.92 7.46 7.25
C GLN A 60 2.44 7.56 7.18
N ARG A 61 3.12 6.53 7.66
CA ARG A 61 4.56 6.32 7.44
C ARG A 61 4.80 4.91 6.93
N VAL A 62 5.39 4.78 5.75
CA VAL A 62 5.69 3.47 5.13
C VAL A 62 7.18 3.39 4.84
N THR A 63 7.83 2.35 5.33
CA THR A 63 9.22 2.03 4.99
C THR A 63 9.24 0.80 4.09
N VAL A 64 9.84 0.93 2.92
CA VAL A 64 9.99 -0.15 1.94
C VAL A 64 11.47 -0.46 1.72
N PRO A 65 11.85 -1.74 1.60
CA PRO A 65 13.19 -2.10 1.15
C PRO A 65 13.34 -1.79 -0.34
N VAL A 66 14.54 -1.37 -0.73
CA VAL A 66 14.94 -1.18 -2.12
C VAL A 66 16.25 -1.87 -2.40
N SER A 67 16.43 -2.32 -3.64
CA SER A 67 17.68 -2.91 -4.11
C SER A 67 18.04 -2.34 -5.47
N TYR A 68 19.33 -2.24 -5.76
CA TYR A 68 19.82 -1.71 -7.03
C TYR A 68 21.23 -2.22 -7.32
N THR A 69 21.58 -2.20 -8.61
CA THR A 69 22.91 -2.57 -9.09
C THR A 69 23.54 -1.37 -9.76
N CYS A 70 24.69 -0.91 -9.29
CA CYS A 70 25.45 0.18 -9.90
C CYS A 70 26.67 -0.36 -10.66
N HIS A 71 26.84 0.13 -11.88
CA HIS A 71 28.01 -0.09 -12.71
C HIS A 71 28.80 1.21 -12.79
N THR A 72 30.07 1.15 -12.39
CA THR A 72 30.98 2.29 -12.47
C THR A 72 31.99 2.06 -13.58
N SER A 73 32.28 3.11 -14.33
CA SER A 73 33.28 3.09 -15.39
C SER A 73 34.53 3.85 -14.97
N PHE A 74 35.62 3.66 -15.71
CA PHE A 74 36.87 4.35 -15.45
C PHE A 74 36.70 5.87 -15.56
N LYS A 75 37.24 6.64 -14.63
CA LYS A 75 37.28 8.10 -14.74
C LYS A 75 38.67 8.62 -14.43
N THR A 76 39.15 9.56 -15.24
CA THR A 76 40.39 10.31 -14.95
C THR A 76 40.13 11.60 -14.19
N TYR A 77 38.92 12.14 -14.30
CA TYR A 77 38.40 13.28 -13.54
C TYR A 77 36.88 13.14 -13.40
N GLY A 78 36.24 13.82 -12.45
CA GLY A 78 34.77 13.87 -12.32
C GLY A 78 34.25 13.57 -10.91
N PRO A 79 32.92 13.64 -10.71
CA PRO A 79 32.29 13.44 -9.41
C PRO A 79 32.54 12.04 -8.88
N GLU A 80 32.46 11.91 -7.57
CA GLU A 80 32.73 10.66 -6.88
C GLU A 80 31.60 9.66 -7.02
N TYR A 81 31.93 8.37 -7.14
CA TYR A 81 30.94 7.33 -7.32
C TYR A 81 30.29 6.99 -5.98
N ARG A 82 29.04 7.43 -5.82
CA ARG A 82 28.19 7.19 -4.67
C ARG A 82 26.74 7.15 -5.10
N ALA A 83 25.98 6.22 -4.52
CA ALA A 83 24.57 6.11 -4.85
C ALA A 83 23.82 7.38 -4.40
N THR A 84 23.14 7.99 -5.37
CA THR A 84 22.49 9.28 -5.23
C THR A 84 21.02 9.15 -5.63
N LEU A 85 20.12 9.62 -4.77
CA LEU A 85 18.69 9.60 -5.05
C LEU A 85 18.27 10.91 -5.72
N ASN A 86 17.50 10.81 -6.79
CA ASN A 86 16.96 11.94 -7.51
C ASN A 86 15.44 11.79 -7.74
N LEU A 87 14.72 12.90 -7.55
CA LEU A 87 13.26 12.94 -7.49
C LEU A 87 12.60 13.80 -8.60
N TYR A 88 13.31 14.18 -9.68
CA TYR A 88 12.74 15.06 -10.71
C TYR A 88 11.51 14.51 -11.43
N SER A 89 11.29 13.21 -11.37
CA SER A 89 10.14 12.54 -12.00
C SER A 89 8.87 12.57 -11.14
N LEU A 90 8.88 13.19 -9.95
CA LEU A 90 7.74 13.24 -9.04
C LEU A 90 6.77 14.42 -9.26
N GLY A 91 6.91 15.19 -10.35
CA GLY A 91 6.10 16.40 -10.59
C GLY A 91 4.58 16.18 -10.43
N ASN A 92 4.05 15.09 -10.99
CA ASN A 92 2.62 14.76 -10.88
C ASN A 92 2.20 14.47 -9.43
N LEU A 93 3.02 13.72 -8.69
CA LEU A 93 2.77 13.44 -7.27
C LEU A 93 2.73 14.74 -6.47
N VAL A 94 3.67 15.65 -6.71
CA VAL A 94 3.74 16.94 -6.00
C VAL A 94 2.47 17.76 -6.24
N THR A 95 2.01 17.84 -7.50
CA THR A 95 0.76 18.54 -7.85
C THR A 95 -0.43 17.93 -7.12
N ILE A 96 -0.62 16.61 -7.21
CA ILE A 96 -1.75 15.92 -6.57
C ILE A 96 -1.73 16.13 -5.05
N PHE A 97 -0.59 15.97 -4.40
CA PHE A 97 -0.50 16.16 -2.95
C PHE A 97 -0.82 17.61 -2.57
N LYS A 98 -0.24 18.59 -3.26
CA LYS A 98 -0.48 20.01 -3.01
C LYS A 98 -1.95 20.38 -3.17
N ASP A 99 -2.60 19.96 -4.26
CA ASP A 99 -4.02 20.26 -4.55
C ASP A 99 -4.98 19.62 -3.53
N ASN A 100 -4.49 18.66 -2.74
CA ASN A 100 -5.24 17.99 -1.69
C ASN A 100 -4.81 18.41 -0.27
N GLY A 101 -3.98 19.44 -0.13
CA GLY A 101 -3.49 19.89 1.18
C GLY A 101 -2.55 18.89 1.88
N LEU A 102 -2.00 17.93 1.13
CA LEU A 102 -1.09 16.89 1.61
C LEU A 102 0.37 17.26 1.36
N GLY A 103 1.24 16.64 2.14
CA GLY A 103 2.68 16.69 1.98
C GLY A 103 3.32 15.32 2.16
N MET A 104 4.54 15.18 1.67
CA MET A 104 5.32 13.96 1.79
C MET A 104 6.79 14.27 2.02
N ASP A 105 7.39 13.64 3.03
CA ASP A 105 8.84 13.55 3.16
C ASP A 105 9.30 12.17 2.65
N ILE A 106 10.44 12.14 1.94
CA ILE A 106 11.08 10.89 1.50
C ILE A 106 12.43 10.78 2.22
N ILE A 107 12.64 9.68 2.94
CA ILE A 107 13.87 9.42 3.68
C ILE A 107 14.54 8.20 3.05
N ALA A 108 15.79 8.33 2.63
CA ALA A 108 16.57 7.25 2.02
C ALA A 108 17.73 6.85 2.92
N GLN A 109 17.97 5.54 3.05
CA GLN A 109 19.07 5.02 3.85
C GLN A 109 19.63 3.74 3.22
N GLU A 110 20.92 3.71 2.89
CA GLU A 110 21.61 2.50 2.44
C GLU A 110 22.28 1.82 3.63
N GLY A 111 22.00 0.54 3.86
CA GLY A 111 22.55 -0.22 4.98
C GLY A 111 22.47 0.53 6.33
N SER A 112 23.61 0.73 6.99
CA SER A 112 23.75 1.44 8.26
C SER A 112 24.18 2.91 8.12
N GLN A 113 24.20 3.46 6.90
CA GLN A 113 24.57 4.85 6.66
C GLN A 113 23.57 5.81 7.32
N ALA A 114 23.97 7.07 7.49
CA ALA A 114 23.06 8.11 7.98
C ALA A 114 21.90 8.33 6.99
N PRO A 115 20.64 8.39 7.47
CA PRO A 115 19.49 8.60 6.60
C PRO A 115 19.50 10.02 6.02
N VAL A 116 19.08 10.13 4.78
CA VAL A 116 19.01 11.39 4.04
C VAL A 116 17.55 11.71 3.75
N THR A 117 17.11 12.89 4.18
CA THR A 117 15.71 13.31 4.08
C THR A 117 15.53 14.33 2.96
N PHE A 118 14.58 14.07 2.06
CA PHE A 118 13.99 15.05 1.17
C PHE A 118 12.70 15.54 1.84
N THR A 119 12.74 16.76 2.36
CA THR A 119 11.60 17.37 3.02
C THR A 119 10.55 17.81 2.00
N TRP A 120 9.30 17.89 2.40
CA TRP A 120 8.22 18.41 1.54
C TRP A 120 8.52 19.83 1.01
N LYS A 121 9.23 20.66 1.79
CA LYS A 121 9.67 21.99 1.34
C LYS A 121 10.60 21.89 0.13
N GLU A 122 11.57 20.99 0.17
CA GLU A 122 12.51 20.74 -0.93
C GLU A 122 11.80 20.11 -2.12
N ILE A 123 10.91 19.14 -1.87
CA ILE A 123 10.13 18.46 -2.91
C ILE A 123 9.25 19.44 -3.69
N LYS A 124 8.54 20.34 -2.99
CA LYS A 124 7.68 21.35 -3.60
C LYS A 124 8.43 22.43 -4.36
N ALA A 125 9.63 22.81 -3.91
CA ALA A 125 10.44 23.81 -4.60
C ALA A 125 10.81 23.35 -6.02
N GLY A 126 10.57 22.08 -6.31
CA GLY A 126 10.81 21.47 -7.61
C GLY A 126 12.23 20.95 -7.68
N PHE A 127 12.35 19.78 -8.27
CA PHE A 127 13.64 19.19 -8.61
C PHE A 127 13.97 19.58 -10.06
N SER A 128 14.36 20.84 -10.31
CA SER A 128 14.87 21.19 -11.64
C SER A 128 16.28 20.65 -11.80
N GLY A 129 16.39 19.44 -12.37
CA GLY A 129 17.66 18.84 -12.74
C GLY A 129 18.46 18.20 -11.60
N TRP A 130 19.70 17.86 -11.94
CA TRP A 130 20.63 17.03 -11.17
C TRP A 130 21.07 17.62 -9.81
N SER A 131 21.03 18.94 -9.66
CA SER A 131 21.47 19.66 -8.45
C SER A 131 20.62 19.42 -7.20
N SER A 132 19.41 18.89 -7.37
CA SER A 132 18.43 18.66 -6.30
C SER A 132 18.48 17.22 -5.73
N SER A 133 19.42 16.41 -6.21
CA SER A 133 19.64 15.04 -5.77
C SER A 133 20.44 15.01 -4.47
N LYS A 134 20.32 13.94 -3.69
CA LYS A 134 21.12 13.76 -2.47
C LYS A 134 21.79 12.41 -2.45
N VAL A 135 23.05 12.41 -2.05
CA VAL A 135 23.85 11.20 -1.89
C VAL A 135 23.37 10.47 -0.64
N PHE A 136 23.01 9.20 -0.76
CA PHE A 136 22.53 8.39 0.37
C PHE A 136 23.31 7.08 0.56
N GLY A 137 24.08 6.67 -0.44
CA GLY A 137 24.86 5.44 -0.40
C GLY A 137 26.35 5.62 -0.09
N GLN A 138 27.00 4.48 0.03
CA GLN A 138 28.42 4.33 0.25
C GLN A 138 29.26 4.70 -0.98
N TRP A 139 30.57 4.79 -0.75
CA TRP A 139 31.57 4.97 -1.78
C TRP A 139 31.74 3.72 -2.65
N MET A 140 31.89 3.94 -3.96
CA MET A 140 32.12 2.91 -4.96
C MET A 140 33.42 3.20 -5.71
N ASP A 141 34.24 2.18 -5.92
CA ASP A 141 35.43 2.30 -6.77
C ASP A 141 35.03 2.23 -8.23
N GLN A 142 35.83 2.86 -9.10
CA GLN A 142 35.67 2.77 -10.55
C GLN A 142 35.91 1.35 -11.10
N ASN A 143 35.36 1.07 -12.29
CA ASN A 143 35.46 -0.22 -12.99
C ASN A 143 34.95 -1.43 -12.19
N LYS A 144 33.91 -1.22 -11.37
CA LYS A 144 33.29 -2.28 -10.57
C LYS A 144 31.77 -2.24 -10.67
N THR A 145 31.19 -3.40 -10.38
CA THR A 145 29.74 -3.58 -10.23
C THR A 145 29.42 -3.80 -8.76
N TYR A 146 28.43 -3.10 -8.26
CA TYR A 146 27.96 -3.18 -6.88
C TYR A 146 26.49 -3.56 -6.85
N THR A 147 26.12 -4.57 -6.06
CA THR A 147 24.72 -4.86 -5.73
C THR A 147 24.46 -4.40 -4.30
N LEU A 148 23.55 -3.44 -4.17
CA LEU A 148 23.35 -2.66 -2.96
C LEU A 148 21.87 -2.67 -2.58
N SER A 149 21.60 -2.42 -1.31
CA SER A 149 20.24 -2.36 -0.78
C SER A 149 20.12 -1.31 0.31
N GLY A 150 18.90 -0.82 0.48
CA GLY A 150 18.57 0.20 1.45
C GLY A 150 17.08 0.22 1.72
N THR A 151 16.63 1.30 2.32
CA THR A 151 15.21 1.56 2.56
C THR A 151 14.83 2.95 2.06
N LEU A 152 13.58 3.07 1.61
CA LEU A 152 12.91 4.34 1.41
C LEU A 152 11.75 4.42 2.40
N THR A 153 11.69 5.50 3.16
CA THR A 153 10.57 5.81 4.04
C THR A 153 9.78 6.98 3.48
N PHE A 154 8.49 6.78 3.26
CA PHE A 154 7.54 7.79 2.82
C PHE A 154 6.71 8.21 4.03
N ARG A 155 6.84 9.46 4.44
CA ARG A 155 6.04 10.06 5.51
C ARG A 155 5.02 10.99 4.87
N ILE A 156 3.75 10.58 4.87
CA ILE A 156 2.64 11.35 4.32
C ILE A 156 1.97 12.10 5.46
N PHE A 157 1.74 13.38 5.29
CA PHE A 157 1.21 14.26 6.33
C PHE A 157 0.34 15.36 5.74
N VAL A 158 -0.36 16.08 6.61
CA VAL A 158 -1.20 17.21 6.24
C VAL A 158 -0.33 18.46 6.14
N TYR A 159 -0.27 19.07 4.96
CA TYR A 159 0.54 20.25 4.71
C TYR A 159 -0.24 21.55 4.93
N GLU A 160 -1.50 21.60 4.47
CA GLU A 160 -2.41 22.71 4.69
C GLU A 160 -3.63 22.22 5.46
N VAL A 161 -4.20 23.07 6.32
CA VAL A 161 -5.40 22.70 7.09
C VAL A 161 -6.54 22.43 6.10
N PHE A 162 -7.17 21.26 6.20
CA PHE A 162 -8.38 20.95 5.44
C PHE A 162 -9.36 20.11 6.26
N THR A 163 -10.61 20.11 5.82
CA THR A 163 -11.64 19.18 6.29
C THR A 163 -11.91 18.22 5.15
N SER A 164 -11.64 16.94 5.38
CA SER A 164 -11.93 15.89 4.41
C SER A 164 -13.27 15.24 4.73
N ASN A 165 -14.18 15.29 3.75
CA ASN A 165 -15.37 14.47 3.74
C ASN A 165 -15.05 13.11 3.10
N PHE A 166 -16.07 12.36 2.67
CA PHE A 166 -15.85 11.08 1.99
C PHE A 166 -15.16 11.30 0.64
N ARG A 167 -13.86 10.99 0.55
CA ARG A 167 -13.03 11.33 -0.61
C ARG A 167 -12.01 10.25 -0.92
N ASN A 168 -11.79 10.01 -2.20
CA ASN A 168 -10.72 9.17 -2.71
C ASN A 168 -9.73 10.00 -3.54
N ILE A 169 -8.45 9.91 -3.23
CA ILE A 169 -7.36 10.58 -3.96
C ILE A 169 -6.53 9.49 -4.62
N ASN A 170 -6.56 9.45 -5.95
CA ASN A 170 -5.77 8.52 -6.72
C ASN A 170 -4.35 9.07 -6.93
N ILE A 171 -3.34 8.29 -6.51
CA ILE A 171 -1.94 8.59 -6.79
C ILE A 171 -1.48 7.65 -7.90
N PRO A 172 -1.15 8.16 -9.10
CA PRO A 172 -0.68 7.34 -10.20
C PRO A 172 0.70 6.74 -9.89
N ALA A 173 1.12 5.77 -10.70
CA ALA A 173 2.48 5.26 -10.62
C ALA A 173 3.50 6.38 -10.88
N ASN A 174 4.55 6.42 -10.08
CA ASN A 174 5.61 7.42 -10.17
C ASN A 174 6.98 6.74 -10.25
N THR A 175 8.03 7.51 -10.54
CA THR A 175 9.39 6.95 -10.59
C THR A 175 10.37 7.80 -9.80
N ILE A 176 11.38 7.13 -9.24
CA ILE A 176 12.53 7.72 -8.57
C ILE A 176 13.79 7.20 -9.26
N ASN A 177 14.79 8.06 -9.42
CA ASN A 177 16.07 7.69 -10.02
C ASN A 177 17.10 7.41 -8.92
N ILE A 178 17.84 6.32 -9.07
CA ILE A 178 19.07 6.05 -8.32
C ILE A 178 20.21 6.22 -9.30
N LEU A 179 21.15 7.10 -8.99
CA LEU A 179 22.23 7.52 -9.89
C LEU A 179 23.60 7.20 -9.27
N PRO A 180 24.62 6.90 -10.08
CA PRO A 180 25.86 6.24 -9.64
C PRO A 180 26.93 7.16 -9.06
N TYR A 181 26.77 8.48 -9.12
CA TYR A 181 27.76 9.45 -8.64
C TYR A 181 27.13 10.66 -7.99
N GLU A 182 27.94 11.45 -7.28
CA GLU A 182 27.49 12.66 -6.59
C GLU A 182 27.03 13.77 -7.54
N PRO A 183 26.05 14.60 -7.12
CA PRO A 183 25.62 15.78 -7.87
C PRO A 183 26.77 16.72 -8.21
N SER A 184 26.88 17.10 -9.49
CA SER A 184 27.96 17.97 -9.99
C SER A 184 27.55 18.73 -11.25
N SER A 185 28.46 19.53 -11.80
CA SER A 185 28.25 20.21 -13.07
C SER A 185 28.20 19.28 -14.29
N TYR A 186 28.50 17.98 -14.12
CA TYR A 186 28.58 17.01 -15.23
C TYR A 186 27.22 16.45 -15.69
N GLY A 187 26.12 16.84 -15.04
CA GLY A 187 24.77 16.36 -15.39
C GLY A 187 24.52 14.90 -14.96
N PRO A 188 23.31 14.37 -15.19
CA PRO A 188 22.99 12.97 -14.91
C PRO A 188 23.56 12.03 -16.00
N PRO A 189 23.62 10.71 -15.75
CA PRO A 189 24.08 9.73 -16.74
C PRO A 189 23.30 9.83 -18.06
N SER A 190 24.02 9.73 -19.18
CA SER A 190 23.42 9.77 -20.53
C SER A 190 23.01 8.38 -21.03
N VAL A 191 23.52 7.31 -20.43
CA VAL A 191 23.10 5.94 -20.75
C VAL A 191 21.74 5.59 -20.15
N PRO A 192 20.95 4.72 -20.81
CA PRO A 192 19.71 4.19 -20.24
C PRO A 192 19.96 3.44 -18.93
N PHE A 193 19.07 3.61 -17.97
CA PHE A 193 19.09 2.93 -16.69
C PHE A 193 17.67 2.63 -16.20
N LYS A 194 17.51 1.62 -15.35
CA LYS A 194 16.23 1.25 -14.75
C LYS A 194 15.91 2.14 -13.55
N ARG A 195 14.79 2.85 -13.63
CA ARG A 195 14.26 3.67 -12.53
C ARG A 195 13.53 2.80 -11.52
N LEU A 196 13.50 3.26 -10.27
CA LEU A 196 12.65 2.67 -9.25
C LEU A 196 11.21 3.11 -9.49
N ILE A 197 10.31 2.15 -9.65
CA ILE A 197 8.88 2.42 -9.84
C ILE A 197 8.22 2.46 -8.46
N ILE A 198 7.36 3.44 -8.24
CA ILE A 198 6.40 3.48 -7.13
C ILE A 198 5.05 3.09 -7.72
N SER A 199 4.46 2.01 -7.23
CA SER A 199 3.11 1.57 -7.62
C SER A 199 2.08 2.68 -7.40
N ALA A 200 1.05 2.69 -8.24
CA ALA A 200 -0.14 3.50 -7.97
C ALA A 200 -0.83 3.03 -6.67
N PHE A 201 -1.40 3.96 -5.93
CA PHE A 201 -2.13 3.70 -4.69
C PHE A 201 -3.18 4.79 -4.47
N ASN A 202 -4.11 4.55 -3.55
CA ASN A 202 -5.13 5.52 -3.18
C ASN A 202 -4.96 6.00 -1.74
N ILE A 203 -5.34 7.24 -1.48
CA ILE A 203 -5.55 7.78 -0.14
C ILE A 203 -7.05 8.08 -0.01
N ARG A 204 -7.71 7.38 0.91
CA ARG A 204 -9.17 7.45 1.10
C ARG A 204 -9.47 8.04 2.47
N PHE A 205 -10.25 9.11 2.49
CA PHE A 205 -10.83 9.66 3.71
C PHE A 205 -12.25 9.16 3.84
N VAL A 206 -12.52 8.36 4.86
CA VAL A 206 -13.79 7.69 5.10
C VAL A 206 -14.35 8.19 6.44
N PRO A 207 -15.36 9.07 6.44
CA PRO A 207 -15.93 9.60 7.67
C PRO A 207 -16.74 8.54 8.43
N ASP A 208 -17.01 8.82 9.70
CA ASP A 208 -17.95 8.01 10.48
C ASP A 208 -19.33 8.00 9.82
N ASN A 209 -20.08 6.91 9.98
CA ASN A 209 -21.40 6.71 9.38
C ASN A 209 -21.43 6.79 7.84
N SER A 210 -20.28 6.61 7.17
CA SER A 210 -20.16 6.53 5.71
C SER A 210 -20.90 5.33 5.11
N GLY A 211 -21.05 4.27 5.90
CA GLY A 211 -21.81 3.08 5.56
C GLY A 211 -22.63 2.57 6.74
N ARG A 212 -23.53 1.63 6.44
CA ARG A 212 -24.36 0.92 7.40
C ARG A 212 -24.38 -0.57 7.09
N VAL A 213 -24.44 -1.39 8.13
CA VAL A 213 -24.63 -2.84 8.03
C VAL A 213 -26.07 -3.16 8.40
N ILE A 214 -26.77 -3.88 7.53
CA ILE A 214 -28.15 -4.32 7.74
C ILE A 214 -28.17 -5.84 7.73
N ILE A 215 -28.71 -6.43 8.79
CA ILE A 215 -28.95 -7.88 8.89
C ILE A 215 -30.45 -8.11 8.74
N SER A 216 -30.85 -8.96 7.79
CA SER A 216 -32.27 -9.24 7.53
C SER A 216 -32.54 -10.75 7.37
N PRO A 217 -33.39 -11.36 8.23
CA PRO A 217 -33.99 -10.75 9.42
C PRO A 217 -32.93 -10.48 10.50
N SER A 218 -33.15 -9.48 11.36
CA SER A 218 -32.24 -9.16 12.48
C SER A 218 -32.30 -10.18 13.62
N VAL A 219 -33.38 -10.97 13.68
CA VAL A 219 -33.56 -12.11 14.59
C VAL A 219 -33.87 -13.34 13.75
N VAL A 220 -33.06 -14.38 13.88
CA VAL A 220 -33.23 -15.65 13.18
C VAL A 220 -33.92 -16.64 14.10
N ASN A 221 -35.18 -17.00 13.79
CA ASN A 221 -35.94 -17.97 14.58
C ASN A 221 -35.76 -19.38 14.00
N LEU A 222 -35.16 -20.27 14.79
CA LEU A 222 -34.86 -21.66 14.41
C LEU A 222 -35.99 -22.64 14.81
N GLY A 223 -37.06 -22.12 15.43
CA GLY A 223 -38.21 -22.89 15.88
C GLY A 223 -37.90 -23.80 17.08
N HIS A 224 -38.73 -24.83 17.27
CA HIS A 224 -38.66 -25.74 18.41
C HIS A 224 -38.04 -27.09 18.04
N PHE A 225 -37.16 -27.60 18.91
CA PHE A 225 -36.60 -28.95 18.82
C PHE A 225 -37.27 -29.84 19.88
N TYR A 226 -37.85 -30.97 19.46
CA TYR A 226 -38.56 -31.88 20.36
C TYR A 226 -37.65 -33.04 20.75
N THR A 227 -37.31 -33.15 22.03
CA THR A 227 -36.40 -34.17 22.55
C THR A 227 -37.01 -35.56 22.59
N GLU A 228 -38.35 -35.66 22.56
CA GLU A 228 -39.09 -36.93 22.65
C GLU A 228 -39.05 -37.74 21.34
N TYR A 229 -38.81 -37.07 20.22
CA TYR A 229 -38.79 -37.69 18.89
C TYR A 229 -37.41 -37.52 18.25
N LYS A 230 -36.56 -38.56 18.33
CA LYS A 230 -35.20 -38.56 17.76
C LYS A 230 -35.17 -38.16 16.28
N GLU A 231 -36.21 -38.52 15.53
CA GLU A 231 -36.39 -38.19 14.11
C GLU A 231 -36.52 -36.68 13.86
N THR A 232 -36.93 -35.91 14.86
CA THR A 232 -37.06 -34.44 14.78
C THR A 232 -35.79 -33.70 15.19
N MET A 233 -34.74 -34.42 15.63
CA MET A 233 -33.44 -33.86 16.03
C MET A 233 -32.49 -33.66 14.84
N VAL A 234 -33.06 -33.31 13.69
CA VAL A 234 -32.31 -32.99 12.48
C VAL A 234 -31.78 -31.56 12.52
N PRO A 235 -30.66 -31.27 11.84
CA PRO A 235 -30.19 -29.91 11.66
C PRO A 235 -31.26 -29.01 11.07
N ARG A 236 -31.35 -27.78 11.58
CA ARG A 236 -32.22 -26.75 11.02
C ARG A 236 -31.40 -25.59 10.51
N GLU A 237 -31.76 -25.13 9.33
CA GLU A 237 -31.11 -24.01 8.66
C GLU A 237 -32.14 -22.93 8.36
N VAL A 238 -31.81 -21.69 8.71
CA VAL A 238 -32.66 -20.53 8.42
C VAL A 238 -31.82 -19.45 7.73
N PRO A 239 -32.24 -18.97 6.55
CA PRO A 239 -31.48 -17.98 5.80
C PRO A 239 -31.60 -16.60 6.45
N PHE A 240 -30.53 -15.83 6.33
CA PHE A 240 -30.50 -14.40 6.59
C PHE A 240 -29.52 -13.72 5.63
N THR A 241 -29.59 -12.40 5.54
CA THR A 241 -28.71 -11.62 4.68
C THR A 241 -27.93 -10.61 5.50
N VAL A 242 -26.69 -10.37 5.11
CA VAL A 242 -25.89 -9.24 5.57
C VAL A 242 -25.71 -8.30 4.38
N THR A 243 -26.19 -7.08 4.53
CA THR A 243 -26.02 -6.00 3.55
C THR A 243 -25.04 -4.98 4.11
N ALA A 244 -23.97 -4.68 3.38
CA ALA A 244 -23.20 -3.46 3.60
C ALA A 244 -23.66 -2.43 2.57
N GLN A 245 -24.03 -1.24 3.04
CA GLN A 245 -24.59 -0.18 2.20
C GLN A 245 -23.90 1.15 2.48
N GLN A 246 -23.63 1.90 1.42
CA GLN A 246 -23.20 3.28 1.47
C GLN A 246 -24.32 4.18 1.99
N ASN A 247 -24.02 5.05 2.95
CA ASN A 247 -24.99 5.94 3.58
C ASN A 247 -24.84 7.40 3.13
N ILE A 248 -23.64 7.79 2.69
CA ILE A 248 -23.35 9.12 2.14
C ILE A 248 -22.52 9.00 0.85
N GLY A 249 -22.66 9.96 -0.06
CA GLY A 249 -21.92 10.02 -1.31
C GLY A 249 -20.44 10.32 -1.09
N THR A 250 -19.58 9.81 -1.98
CA THR A 250 -18.18 10.21 -2.08
C THR A 250 -18.01 11.27 -3.17
N ASP A 251 -17.08 12.20 -3.00
CA ASP A 251 -16.77 13.23 -4.02
C ASP A 251 -16.21 12.59 -5.29
N THR A 252 -15.41 11.54 -5.13
CA THR A 252 -14.80 10.77 -6.22
C THR A 252 -15.20 9.32 -6.07
N PRO A 253 -15.98 8.75 -7.00
CA PRO A 253 -16.37 7.35 -6.95
C PRO A 253 -15.18 6.40 -6.92
N PHE A 254 -15.31 5.31 -6.18
CA PHE A 254 -14.28 4.28 -6.12
C PHE A 254 -14.86 2.94 -5.68
N VAL A 255 -14.10 1.88 -5.94
CA VAL A 255 -14.42 0.53 -5.49
C VAL A 255 -13.56 0.22 -4.27
N ALA A 256 -14.18 -0.29 -3.20
CA ALA A 256 -13.49 -0.63 -1.97
C ALA A 256 -13.73 -2.10 -1.61
N PRO A 257 -12.67 -2.90 -1.41
CA PRO A 257 -12.81 -4.25 -0.86
C PRO A 257 -13.26 -4.19 0.60
N LEU A 258 -14.13 -5.12 0.99
CA LEU A 258 -14.67 -5.23 2.33
C LEU A 258 -14.35 -6.60 2.93
N ALA A 259 -14.03 -6.61 4.21
CA ALA A 259 -14.01 -7.80 5.04
C ALA A 259 -15.26 -7.84 5.93
N ILE A 260 -15.75 -9.04 6.22
CA ILE A 260 -16.82 -9.32 7.18
C ILE A 260 -16.30 -10.21 8.31
N GLU A 261 -16.74 -9.93 9.53
CA GLU A 261 -16.39 -10.69 10.73
C GLU A 261 -17.66 -10.94 11.55
N PHE A 262 -17.88 -12.19 11.95
CA PHE A 262 -18.96 -12.58 12.86
C PHE A 262 -18.38 -12.74 14.28
N ARG A 263 -18.63 -11.74 15.13
CA ARG A 263 -18.15 -11.72 16.50
C ARG A 263 -19.13 -12.41 17.44
N THR A 264 -18.62 -13.34 18.23
CA THR A 264 -19.46 -14.14 19.13
C THR A 264 -19.68 -13.51 20.50
N ASN A 265 -19.06 -12.36 20.77
CA ASN A 265 -19.26 -11.60 22.02
C ASN A 265 -19.04 -12.44 23.29
N GLY A 266 -18.06 -13.36 23.25
CA GLY A 266 -17.69 -14.20 24.39
C GLY A 266 -18.41 -15.54 24.51
N LEU A 267 -19.22 -15.95 23.51
CA LEU A 267 -19.76 -17.32 23.47
C LEU A 267 -18.62 -18.35 23.30
N THR A 268 -18.83 -19.52 23.90
CA THR A 268 -17.89 -20.65 23.84
C THR A 268 -17.82 -21.20 22.41
N LEU A 269 -16.63 -21.12 21.81
CA LEU A 269 -16.34 -21.63 20.48
C LEU A 269 -16.01 -23.13 20.51
N ALA A 270 -16.33 -23.82 19.42
CA ALA A 270 -15.98 -25.20 19.16
C ALA A 270 -15.68 -25.42 17.66
N ASP A 271 -15.30 -26.66 17.31
CA ASP A 271 -15.03 -27.10 15.93
C ASP A 271 -14.06 -26.16 15.19
N ALA A 272 -12.93 -25.84 15.82
CA ALA A 272 -11.93 -24.88 15.32
C ALA A 272 -12.56 -23.52 14.97
N ASP A 273 -13.33 -22.95 15.90
CA ASP A 273 -13.94 -21.61 15.81
C ASP A 273 -15.05 -21.45 14.76
N SER A 274 -15.62 -22.54 14.21
CA SER A 274 -16.78 -22.45 13.30
C SER A 274 -18.14 -22.71 13.95
N THR A 275 -18.18 -23.08 15.22
CA THR A 275 -19.43 -23.31 15.94
C THR A 275 -19.42 -22.65 17.31
N VAL A 276 -20.60 -22.27 17.80
CA VAL A 276 -20.82 -21.86 19.20
C VAL A 276 -21.68 -22.88 19.92
N ILE A 277 -21.32 -23.22 21.15
CA ILE A 277 -22.14 -24.08 22.00
C ILE A 277 -23.28 -23.24 22.58
N LEU A 278 -24.51 -23.70 22.40
CA LEU A 278 -25.70 -22.99 22.86
C LEU A 278 -25.97 -23.29 24.33
N LYS A 279 -26.43 -22.26 25.04
CA LYS A 279 -26.79 -22.34 26.45
C LYS A 279 -28.29 -22.12 26.63
N ASN A 280 -28.88 -22.80 27.60
CA ASN A 280 -30.24 -22.54 28.02
C ASN A 280 -30.33 -21.28 28.90
N THR A 281 -31.54 -20.89 29.29
CA THR A 281 -31.78 -19.73 30.17
C THR A 281 -31.16 -19.83 31.57
N LYS A 282 -30.68 -21.01 31.97
CA LYS A 282 -29.95 -21.24 33.23
C LYS A 282 -28.43 -21.10 33.07
N GLY A 283 -27.94 -20.79 31.86
CA GLY A 283 -26.51 -20.68 31.56
C GLY A 283 -25.80 -22.02 31.37
N GLU A 284 -26.54 -23.13 31.31
CA GLU A 284 -26.00 -24.46 31.09
C GLU A 284 -25.98 -24.78 29.60
N ASP A 285 -24.96 -25.51 29.14
CA ASP A 285 -24.90 -26.02 27.76
C ASP A 285 -26.14 -26.88 27.48
N ASN A 286 -26.86 -26.56 26.40
CA ASN A 286 -28.15 -27.18 26.09
C ASN A 286 -28.03 -28.43 25.19
N GLY A 287 -26.81 -28.77 24.76
CA GLY A 287 -26.54 -29.89 23.86
C GLY A 287 -26.67 -29.59 22.36
N PHE A 288 -26.87 -28.33 21.98
CA PHE A 288 -26.87 -27.87 20.59
C PHE A 288 -25.67 -26.99 20.29
N ARG A 289 -25.28 -26.97 19.01
CA ARG A 289 -24.32 -26.00 18.47
C ARG A 289 -24.95 -25.18 17.36
N LEU A 290 -24.50 -23.93 17.22
CA LEU A 290 -24.87 -23.01 16.15
C LEU A 290 -23.65 -22.76 15.26
N SER A 291 -23.84 -22.84 13.95
CA SER A 291 -22.87 -22.38 12.95
C SER A 291 -23.52 -21.39 11.99
N VAL A 292 -22.68 -20.59 11.32
CA VAL A 292 -23.11 -19.75 10.19
C VAL A 292 -22.45 -20.30 8.94
N VAL A 293 -23.24 -20.49 7.90
CA VAL A 293 -22.80 -21.03 6.61
C VAL A 293 -22.98 -19.95 5.55
N ASP A 294 -21.98 -19.78 4.68
CA ASP A 294 -22.03 -18.80 3.59
C ASP A 294 -22.80 -19.30 2.36
N GLU A 295 -22.85 -18.46 1.33
CA GLU A 295 -23.51 -18.73 0.04
C GLU A 295 -22.97 -20.01 -0.63
N SER A 296 -21.68 -20.29 -0.47
CA SER A 296 -21.00 -21.45 -1.07
C SER A 296 -21.25 -22.74 -0.29
N GLY A 297 -21.79 -22.66 0.93
CA GLY A 297 -21.94 -23.80 1.83
C GLY A 297 -20.76 -23.99 2.78
N ALA A 298 -19.77 -23.09 2.77
CA ALA A 298 -18.64 -23.15 3.70
C ALA A 298 -19.04 -22.60 5.07
N SER A 299 -18.51 -23.21 6.13
CA SER A 299 -18.72 -22.72 7.50
C SER A 299 -17.87 -21.47 7.75
N VAL A 300 -18.53 -20.41 8.22
CA VAL A 300 -17.88 -19.19 8.67
C VAL A 300 -17.04 -19.48 9.92
N LYS A 301 -15.82 -18.96 9.95
CA LYS A 301 -15.00 -18.92 11.15
C LYS A 301 -15.32 -17.66 11.95
N PHE A 302 -15.71 -17.84 13.20
CA PHE A 302 -16.05 -16.75 14.10
C PHE A 302 -14.82 -16.00 14.57
N ASN A 303 -14.99 -14.70 14.86
CA ASN A 303 -13.92 -13.78 15.28
C ASN A 303 -12.73 -13.70 14.31
N ILE A 304 -12.92 -14.12 13.05
CA ILE A 304 -11.93 -14.05 11.98
C ILE A 304 -12.55 -13.28 10.82
N LYS A 305 -11.75 -12.38 10.22
CA LYS A 305 -12.15 -11.62 9.03
C LYS A 305 -12.15 -12.54 7.81
N ALA A 306 -13.23 -12.50 7.03
CA ALA A 306 -13.35 -13.13 5.73
C ALA A 306 -13.64 -12.06 4.65
N ASP A 307 -13.35 -12.39 3.39
CA ASP A 307 -13.70 -11.51 2.28
C ASP A 307 -15.23 -11.41 2.14
N MET A 308 -15.74 -10.18 2.06
CA MET A 308 -17.14 -9.90 1.74
C MET A 308 -17.31 -9.58 0.25
N GLY A 309 -16.23 -9.26 -0.45
CA GLY A 309 -16.23 -8.70 -1.79
C GLY A 309 -16.10 -7.18 -1.79
N SER A 310 -16.32 -6.56 -2.95
CA SER A 310 -16.14 -5.11 -3.12
C SER A 310 -17.46 -4.34 -3.17
N ILE A 311 -17.47 -3.16 -2.55
CA ILE A 311 -18.56 -2.19 -2.65
C ILE A 311 -18.18 -1.07 -3.62
N ASN A 312 -19.10 -0.71 -4.52
CA ASN A 312 -18.96 0.45 -5.39
C ASN A 312 -19.50 1.67 -4.65
N LEU A 313 -18.65 2.63 -4.32
CA LEU A 313 -19.03 3.86 -3.64
C LEU A 313 -19.18 4.96 -4.69
N ASP A 314 -20.37 5.54 -4.78
CA ASP A 314 -20.71 6.55 -5.77
C ASP A 314 -21.03 7.92 -5.13
N ASN A 315 -21.31 8.92 -5.95
CA ASN A 315 -21.68 10.25 -5.48
C ASN A 315 -23.09 10.31 -4.85
N GLY A 316 -23.95 9.33 -5.15
CA GLY A 316 -25.37 9.31 -4.77
C GLY A 316 -25.70 8.50 -3.51
N SER A 317 -24.72 7.84 -2.90
CA SER A 317 -24.91 6.86 -1.82
C SER A 317 -25.61 5.56 -2.26
N GLY A 318 -25.49 5.18 -3.53
CA GLY A 318 -26.13 3.99 -4.10
C GLY A 318 -25.41 2.68 -3.81
N GLY A 319 -24.15 2.74 -3.35
CA GLY A 319 -23.31 1.58 -3.13
C GLY A 319 -23.91 0.54 -2.19
N ARG A 320 -23.95 -0.72 -2.62
CA ARG A 320 -24.45 -1.84 -1.81
C ARG A 320 -23.81 -3.15 -2.22
N ILE A 321 -23.51 -3.98 -1.24
CA ILE A 321 -23.22 -5.40 -1.41
C ILE A 321 -24.10 -6.22 -0.45
N ILE A 322 -24.63 -7.34 -0.93
CA ILE A 322 -25.51 -8.22 -0.18
C ILE A 322 -24.88 -9.61 -0.20
N LYS A 323 -24.77 -10.24 0.97
CA LYS A 323 -24.36 -11.62 1.14
C LYS A 323 -25.44 -12.42 1.86
N GLN A 324 -25.76 -13.59 1.34
CA GLN A 324 -26.67 -14.54 1.97
C GLN A 324 -25.90 -15.50 2.88
N TYR A 325 -26.48 -15.81 4.02
CA TYR A 325 -25.96 -16.75 4.98
C TYR A 325 -27.10 -17.63 5.48
N ARG A 326 -26.75 -18.78 6.07
CA ARG A 326 -27.67 -19.66 6.77
C ARG A 326 -27.18 -19.85 8.20
N ALA A 327 -28.04 -19.59 9.17
CA ALA A 327 -27.79 -20.00 10.55
C ALA A 327 -28.21 -21.47 10.67
N LYS A 328 -27.30 -22.34 11.11
CA LYS A 328 -27.54 -23.77 11.26
C LYS A 328 -27.45 -24.16 12.73
N VAL A 329 -28.49 -24.80 13.25
CA VAL A 329 -28.46 -25.42 14.58
C VAL A 329 -28.61 -26.93 14.46
N GLU A 330 -27.75 -27.65 15.14
CA GLU A 330 -27.73 -29.11 15.17
C GLU A 330 -27.31 -29.64 16.54
N PRO A 331 -27.78 -30.85 16.91
CA PRO A 331 -27.38 -31.47 18.17
C PRO A 331 -25.90 -31.82 18.15
N ILE A 332 -25.24 -31.74 19.31
CA ILE A 332 -23.86 -32.16 19.47
C ILE A 332 -23.86 -33.70 19.68
N PRO A 333 -23.16 -34.47 18.83
CA PRO A 333 -23.14 -35.93 18.97
C PRO A 333 -22.64 -36.38 20.34
N GLY A 334 -23.38 -37.28 20.99
CA GLY A 334 -23.03 -37.85 22.30
C GLY A 334 -23.31 -36.95 23.51
N VAL A 335 -23.83 -35.74 23.32
CA VAL A 335 -24.16 -34.81 24.42
C VAL A 335 -25.64 -34.88 24.76
N VAL A 336 -25.96 -34.89 26.05
CA VAL A 336 -27.35 -34.87 26.52
C VAL A 336 -27.97 -33.51 26.25
N ILE A 337 -29.15 -33.52 25.63
CA ILE A 337 -29.88 -32.29 25.30
C ILE A 337 -30.75 -31.89 26.47
N LYS A 338 -30.57 -30.64 26.91
CA LYS A 338 -31.31 -30.08 28.04
C LYS A 338 -32.44 -29.20 27.52
N THR A 339 -33.64 -29.41 28.06
CA THR A 339 -34.81 -28.62 27.69
C THR A 339 -34.70 -27.18 28.17
N GLY A 340 -35.36 -26.28 27.46
CA GLY A 340 -35.42 -24.85 27.77
C GLY A 340 -35.14 -23.97 26.55
N ASN A 341 -35.47 -22.70 26.68
CA ASN A 341 -35.17 -21.70 25.65
C ASN A 341 -33.67 -21.49 25.56
N PHE A 342 -33.18 -21.22 24.35
CA PHE A 342 -31.79 -20.87 24.09
C PHE A 342 -31.73 -19.70 23.11
N SER A 343 -30.65 -18.95 23.16
CA SER A 343 -30.39 -17.87 22.21
C SER A 343 -28.89 -17.61 22.12
N ALA A 344 -28.46 -17.02 21.01
CA ALA A 344 -27.11 -16.53 20.79
C ALA A 344 -27.19 -15.15 20.14
N ALA A 345 -26.35 -14.22 20.60
CA ALA A 345 -26.24 -12.88 20.04
C ALA A 345 -24.83 -12.70 19.47
N MET A 346 -24.75 -12.37 18.18
CA MET A 346 -23.50 -12.13 17.48
C MET A 346 -23.50 -10.72 16.90
N THR A 347 -22.33 -10.11 16.81
CA THR A 347 -22.13 -8.82 16.16
C THR A 347 -21.48 -9.04 14.81
N VAL A 348 -22.10 -8.55 13.74
CA VAL A 348 -21.48 -8.57 12.40
C VAL A 348 -20.75 -7.25 12.20
N VAL A 349 -19.45 -7.33 11.92
CA VAL A 349 -18.59 -6.18 11.65
C VAL A 349 -18.15 -6.24 10.21
N VAL A 350 -18.28 -5.11 9.50
CA VAL A 350 -17.78 -4.96 8.13
C VAL A 350 -16.71 -3.87 8.14
N THR A 351 -15.55 -4.14 7.54
CA THR A 351 -14.41 -3.21 7.51
C THR A 351 -13.86 -3.06 6.10
N TYR A 352 -13.44 -1.85 5.72
CA TYR A 352 -12.65 -1.62 4.52
C TYR A 352 -11.28 -2.30 4.65
N ILE A 353 -10.81 -2.90 3.55
CA ILE A 353 -9.47 -3.52 3.44
C ILE A 353 -8.49 -2.55 2.79
#